data_AF-D5V261-F1
#
_entry.id   AF-D5V261-F1
#
_cell.length_a   1.000
_cell.length_b   1.000
_cell.length_c   1.000
_cell.angle_alpha   90.00
_cell.angle_beta   90.00
_cell.angle_gamma   90.00
#
_symmetry.space_group_name_H-M   'P 1'
#
loop_
_entity.id
_entity.type
_entity.pdbx_description
1 polymer ?
#
loop_
_entity_poly.entity_id
_entity_poly.type
_entity_poly.pdbx_seq_one_letter_code
_entity_poly.pdbx_strand_id
1 'polypeptide(L)'
;MQLSKYKADELINKTRGKIFSCSFIKKDGTIRNIVARLGVHKNLKGGKNGENKTNSLITVFDMLNGGYRMINLETLINLKVRGVYYQIV
;
A
#
# COMPACT_ATOMS: atom_id res chain seq x y z
N MET A 1 15.34 -7.70 -4.29
CA MET A 1 14.85 -8.47 -5.47
C MET A 1 13.97 -7.57 -6.32
N GLN A 2 13.90 -7.76 -7.63
CA GLN A 2 12.95 -7.02 -8.49
C GLN A 2 11.58 -7.70 -8.47
N LEU A 3 10.52 -6.90 -8.58
CA LEU A 3 9.13 -7.36 -8.51
C LEU A 3 8.28 -6.50 -9.44
N SER A 4 7.43 -7.12 -10.25
CA SER A 4 6.48 -6.37 -11.07
C SER A 4 5.35 -5.77 -10.22
N LYS A 5 4.75 -4.69 -10.70
CA LYS A 5 3.58 -4.05 -10.07
C LYS A 5 2.45 -5.03 -9.77
N TYR A 6 2.12 -5.92 -10.70
CA TYR A 6 1.10 -6.96 -10.52
C TYR A 6 1.44 -7.90 -9.35
N LYS A 7 2.69 -8.35 -9.25
CA LYS A 7 3.12 -9.21 -8.13
C LYS A 7 3.18 -8.45 -6.80
N ALA A 8 3.34 -7.13 -6.82
CA ALA A 8 3.28 -6.30 -5.62
C ALA A 8 1.88 -6.31 -5.00
N ASP A 9 0.83 -6.15 -5.81
CA ASP A 9 -0.55 -6.28 -5.36
C ASP A 9 -0.82 -7.66 -4.74
N GLU A 10 -0.40 -8.71 -5.43
CA GLU A 10 -0.56 -10.09 -4.94
C GLU A 10 0.14 -10.30 -3.59
N LEU A 11 1.36 -9.78 -3.43
CA LEU A 11 2.11 -9.87 -2.17
C LEU A 11 1.47 -9.08 -1.05
N ILE A 12 0.96 -7.87 -1.34
CA ILE A 12 0.25 -7.04 -0.37
C ILE A 12 -1.02 -7.78 0.10
N ASN A 13 -1.82 -8.33 -0.81
CA ASN A 13 -3.01 -9.12 -0.45
C ASN A 13 -2.65 -10.38 0.37
N LYS A 14 -1.56 -11.08 0.01
CA LYS A 14 -1.03 -12.23 0.76
C LYS A 14 -0.53 -11.89 2.17
N THR A 15 -0.39 -10.61 2.52
CA THR A 15 -0.10 -10.23 3.91
C THR A 15 -1.24 -10.63 4.85
N ARG A 16 -2.49 -10.74 4.36
CA ARG A 16 -3.69 -11.02 5.16
C ARG A 16 -3.80 -10.10 6.39
N GLY A 17 -3.54 -8.82 6.19
CA GLY A 17 -3.57 -7.82 7.26
C GLY A 17 -2.35 -7.86 8.20
N LYS A 18 -1.25 -8.52 7.83
CA LYS A 18 0.04 -8.29 8.49
C LYS A 18 0.63 -6.95 8.05
N ILE A 19 1.44 -6.34 8.91
CA ILE A 19 2.08 -5.06 8.64
C ILE A 19 3.13 -5.22 7.54
N PHE A 20 3.17 -4.26 6.63
CA PHE A 20 4.20 -4.11 5.61
C PHE A 20 4.62 -2.64 5.51
N SER A 21 5.69 -2.35 4.78
CA SER A 21 6.08 -0.97 4.50
C SER A 21 6.39 -0.80 3.03
N CYS A 22 6.19 0.40 2.49
CA CYS A 22 6.47 0.70 1.09
C CYS A 22 6.78 2.18 0.88
N SER A 23 7.38 2.48 -0.27
CA SER A 23 7.58 3.84 -0.76
C SER A 23 6.91 4.02 -2.12
N PHE A 24 6.27 5.17 -2.35
CA PHE A 24 5.65 5.51 -3.63
C PHE A 24 5.72 7.01 -3.91
N ILE A 25 5.62 7.38 -5.19
CA ILE A 25 5.57 8.79 -5.62
C ILE A 25 4.13 9.30 -5.48
N LYS A 26 3.95 10.39 -4.74
CA LYS A 26 2.66 11.08 -4.62
C LYS A 26 2.31 11.84 -5.89
N LYS A 27 1.07 12.35 -5.97
CA LYS A 27 0.63 13.23 -7.07
C LYS A 27 1.50 14.49 -7.22
N ASP A 28 2.08 14.99 -6.14
CA ASP A 28 2.97 16.15 -6.14
C ASP A 28 4.43 15.83 -6.52
N GLY A 29 4.74 14.57 -6.89
CA GLY A 29 6.07 14.14 -7.29
C GLY A 29 7.01 13.79 -6.13
N THR A 30 6.63 14.04 -4.88
CA THR A 30 7.49 13.69 -3.73
C THR A 30 7.28 12.24 -3.28
N ILE A 31 8.33 11.62 -2.73
CA ILE A 31 8.30 10.24 -2.24
C ILE A 31 7.64 10.21 -0.86
N ARG A 32 6.71 9.28 -0.67
CA ARG A 32 6.15 8.95 0.65
C ARG A 32 6.60 7.56 1.07
N ASN A 33 7.09 7.44 2.30
CA ASN A 33 7.31 6.18 2.99
C ASN A 33 6.14 5.94 3.96
N ILE A 34 5.65 4.71 4.03
CA ILE A 34 4.54 4.35 4.91
C ILE A 34 4.71 2.95 5.50
N VAL A 35 4.23 2.77 6.74
CA VAL A 35 4.00 1.46 7.36
C VAL A 35 2.50 1.20 7.35
N ALA A 36 2.07 0.18 6.65
CA ALA A 36 0.69 -0.02 6.24
C ALA A 36 0.13 -1.37 6.70
N ARG A 37 -1.20 -1.41 6.87
CA ARG A 37 -1.97 -2.62 7.21
C ARG A 37 -3.30 -2.66 6.44
N LEU A 38 -3.65 -3.82 5.91
CA LEU A 38 -4.97 -4.07 5.29
C LEU A 38 -6.04 -4.43 6.32
N GLY A 39 -7.31 -4.18 5.97
CA GLY A 39 -8.46 -4.73 6.69
C GLY A 39 -8.66 -4.18 8.11
N VAL A 40 -8.20 -2.96 8.39
CA VAL A 40 -8.47 -2.30 9.68
C VAL A 40 -9.90 -1.77 9.64
N HIS A 41 -10.82 -2.44 10.35
CA HIS A 41 -12.23 -2.02 10.42
C HIS A 41 -12.56 -1.17 11.64
N LYS A 42 -11.84 -1.34 12.75
CA LYS A 42 -12.12 -0.67 14.04
C LYS A 42 -12.08 0.88 13.99
N ASN A 43 -11.41 1.45 12.99
CA ASN A 43 -11.25 2.89 12.83
C ASN A 43 -12.13 3.47 11.71
N LEU A 44 -12.99 2.67 11.08
CA LEU A 44 -13.87 3.14 10.00
C LEU A 44 -14.88 4.15 10.55
N LYS A 45 -15.07 5.25 9.81
CA LYS A 45 -16.05 6.30 10.14
C LYS A 45 -17.14 6.43 9.06
N GLY A 46 -17.28 5.41 8.20
CA GLY A 46 -18.10 5.48 6.98
C GLY A 46 -17.42 6.28 5.86
N GLY A 47 -18.10 6.38 4.71
CA GLY A 47 -17.63 7.09 3.51
C GLY A 47 -17.51 6.19 2.27
N LYS A 48 -17.11 6.80 1.14
CA LYS A 48 -16.87 6.09 -0.12
C LYS A 48 -15.38 5.76 -0.24
N ASN A 49 -15.07 4.50 -0.49
CA ASN A 49 -13.71 4.09 -0.82
C ASN A 49 -13.39 4.49 -2.27
N GLY A 50 -12.23 5.13 -2.50
CA GLY A 50 -11.75 5.52 -3.82
C GLY A 50 -11.06 4.38 -4.58
N GLU A 51 -10.63 3.33 -3.88
CA GLU A 51 -10.17 2.08 -4.49
C GLU A 51 -11.31 1.40 -5.24
N ASN A 52 -11.02 0.98 -6.48
CA ASN A 52 -11.96 0.24 -7.30
C ASN A 52 -11.22 -0.79 -8.15
N LYS A 53 -11.95 -1.74 -8.75
CA LYS A 53 -11.35 -2.83 -9.55
C LYS A 53 -10.62 -2.36 -10.81
N THR A 54 -10.83 -1.13 -11.24
CA THR A 54 -10.30 -0.58 -12.50
C THR A 54 -9.18 0.43 -12.27
N ASN A 55 -8.79 0.68 -11.01
CA ASN A 55 -7.70 1.57 -10.67
C ASN A 55 -6.60 0.81 -9.90
N SER A 56 -5.40 1.37 -9.94
CA SER A 56 -4.22 0.80 -9.29
C SER A 56 -4.09 1.27 -7.84
N LEU A 57 -5.20 1.59 -7.16
CA LEU A 57 -5.20 2.09 -5.78
C LEU A 57 -5.50 0.97 -4.79
N ILE A 58 -4.73 0.91 -3.70
CA ILE A 58 -5.03 0.03 -2.56
C ILE A 58 -5.25 0.88 -1.31
N THR A 59 -6.37 0.65 -0.63
CA THR A 59 -6.68 1.29 0.65
C THR A 59 -5.99 0.55 1.78
N VAL A 60 -5.20 1.30 2.53
CA VAL A 60 -4.48 0.81 3.69
C VAL A 60 -4.73 1.70 4.89
N PHE A 61 -4.53 1.15 6.08
CA PHE A 61 -4.39 1.93 7.27
C PHE A 61 -2.91 2.24 7.52
N ASP A 62 -2.58 3.53 7.58
CA ASP A 62 -1.27 4.04 7.97
C ASP A 62 -1.07 3.85 9.47
N MET A 63 -0.16 2.95 9.82
CA MET A 63 0.12 2.61 11.22
C MET A 63 0.89 3.71 11.95
N LEU A 64 1.56 4.62 11.23
CA LEU A 64 2.30 5.74 11.84
C LEU A 64 1.37 6.93 12.08
N ASN A 65 0.59 7.30 11.07
CA ASN A 65 -0.28 8.48 11.14
C ASN A 65 -1.69 8.17 11.67
N GLY A 66 -2.04 6.89 11.84
CA GLY A 66 -3.31 6.46 12.41
C GLY A 66 -4.52 6.76 11.53
N GLY A 67 -4.40 6.62 10.21
CA GLY A 67 -5.48 6.97 9.27
C GLY A 67 -5.46 6.20 7.96
N TYR A 68 -6.59 6.18 7.26
CA TYR A 68 -6.68 5.54 5.96
C TYR A 68 -5.96 6.35 4.90
N ARG A 69 -5.19 5.64 4.06
CA ARG A 69 -4.47 6.19 2.91
C ARG A 69 -4.67 5.27 1.72
N MET A 70 -4.49 5.82 0.53
CA MET A 70 -4.41 5.04 -0.70
C MET A 70 -2.97 5.01 -1.18
N ILE A 71 -2.49 3.81 -1.51
CA ILE A 71 -1.22 3.59 -2.20
C ILE A 71 -1.55 3.45 -3.68
N ASN A 72 -0.81 4.15 -4.54
CA ASN A 72 -0.89 3.94 -5.99
C ASN A 72 0.20 2.95 -6.42
N LEU A 73 -0.22 1.78 -6.91
CA LEU A 73 0.67 0.73 -7.38
C LEU A 73 1.46 1.14 -8.63
N GLU A 74 0.94 2.07 -9.45
CA GLU A 74 1.66 2.54 -10.63
C GLU A 74 2.92 3.31 -10.28
N THR A 75 2.92 3.99 -9.13
CA THR A 75 4.02 4.81 -8.64
C THR A 75 4.75 4.19 -7.46
N LEU A 76 4.50 2.91 -7.19
CA LEU A 76 5.19 2.14 -6.16
C LEU A 76 6.65 1.97 -6.54
N ILE A 77 7.55 2.31 -5.63
CA ILE A 77 9.00 2.24 -5.83
C ILE A 77 9.56 0.98 -5.18
N ASN A 78 9.17 0.72 -3.93
CA ASN A 78 9.63 -0.43 -3.18
C ASN A 78 8.54 -0.96 -2.24
N LEU A 79 8.70 -2.23 -1.88
CA LEU A 79 7.82 -2.94 -0.96
C LEU A 79 8.68 -3.79 -0.02
N LYS A 80 8.38 -3.75 1.27
CA LYS A 80 8.98 -4.62 2.28
C LYS A 80 7.88 -5.42 2.97
N VAL A 81 7.94 -6.74 2.84
CA VAL A 81 6.99 -7.68 3.45
C VAL A 81 7.79 -8.77 4.16
N ARG A 82 7.46 -9.04 5.43
CA ARG A 82 8.10 -10.08 6.26
C ARG A 82 9.64 -10.02 6.25
N GLY A 83 10.20 -8.82 6.32
CA GLY A 83 11.66 -8.61 6.33
C GLY A 83 12.32 -8.61 4.95
N VAL A 84 11.61 -8.99 3.90
CA VAL A 84 12.14 -9.08 2.53
C VAL A 84 11.88 -7.78 1.77
N TYR A 85 12.92 -7.25 1.11
CA TYR A 85 12.86 -6.02 0.32
C TYR A 85 12.74 -6.30 -1.18
N TYR A 86 11.74 -5.65 -1.80
CA TYR A 86 11.44 -5.71 -3.22
C TYR A 86 11.55 -4.31 -3.83
N GLN A 87 12.30 -4.20 -4.92
CA GLN A 87 12.28 -3.04 -5.80
C GLN A 87 11.22 -3.28 -6.87
N ILE A 88 10.36 -2.30 -7.11
CA ILE A 88 9.31 -2.41 -8.11
C ILE A 88 9.86 -1.97 -9.47
N VAL A 89 9.60 -2.77 -10.50
CA VAL A 89 9.98 -2.53 -11.90
C VAL A 89 8.80 -2.75 -12.83
#